data_AF-A0A2I1FJS2-F1
#
_entry.id   AF-A0A2I1FJS2-F1
#
_cell.length_a   1.000
_cell.length_b   1.000
_cell.length_c   1.000
_cell.angle_alpha   90.00
_cell.angle_beta   90.00
_cell.angle_gamma   90.00
#
_symmetry.space_group_name_H-M   'P 1'
#
loop_
_entity.id
_entity.type
_entity.pdbx_description
1 polymer ?
#
loop_
_entity_poly.entity_id
_entity_poly.type
_entity_poly.pdbx_seq_one_letter_code
_entity_poly.pdbx_strand_id
1 'polypeptide(L)'
;MWTDDEVRMLIDERKEGNDHYHSLGGGSCKRAWWTSTAAKINQRYRTTYTGRQASEKFHGIVKDCRLMELSLSEDPRGKQTRNGERYHVEFRSGFWKKPKLQRQRSQRSQKLQRQQQDPDQDHKLRSQQQQQQQRQDQLRSQQQQQQQHQQNSDHPDQDQKLRSLEDQKVVQIFDELLRSQQQQQDQQVVQVFDDELEREDSSQASQSSLAIWEIDDD
;
A
#
# COMPACT_ATOMS: atom_id res chain seq x y z
N MET A 1 -36.56 35.87 -8.43
CA MET A 1 -37.82 35.10 -8.49
C MET A 1 -37.63 34.00 -9.52
N TRP A 2 -38.06 32.76 -9.24
CA TRP A 2 -37.86 31.65 -10.17
C TRP A 2 -38.79 31.76 -11.39
N THR A 3 -38.22 31.79 -12.59
CA THR A 3 -38.97 31.74 -13.85
C THR A 3 -39.38 30.30 -14.17
N ASP A 4 -40.32 30.15 -15.09
CA ASP A 4 -40.80 28.82 -15.45
C ASP A 4 -39.73 27.98 -16.15
N ASP A 5 -38.87 28.60 -16.98
CA ASP A 5 -37.75 27.94 -17.66
C ASP A 5 -36.64 27.50 -16.69
N GLU A 6 -36.37 28.30 -15.66
CA GLU A 6 -35.46 27.92 -14.57
C GLU A 6 -35.99 26.71 -13.78
N VAL A 7 -37.30 26.71 -13.50
CA VAL A 7 -37.96 25.59 -12.79
C VAL A 7 -37.99 24.33 -13.65
N ARG A 8 -38.25 24.46 -14.96
CA ARG A 8 -38.20 23.35 -15.91
C ARG A 8 -36.81 22.71 -15.90
N MET A 9 -35.75 23.51 -16.03
CA MET A 9 -34.37 23.01 -15.96
C MET A 9 -34.05 22.33 -14.63
N LEU A 10 -34.52 22.87 -13.49
CA LEU A 10 -34.35 22.23 -12.18
C LEU A 10 -35.02 20.84 -12.11
N ILE A 11 -36.21 20.70 -12.71
CA ILE A 11 -36.93 19.43 -12.77
C ILE A 11 -36.20 18.44 -13.68
N ASP A 12 -35.74 18.87 -14.85
CA ASP A 12 -35.00 18.04 -15.81
C ASP A 12 -33.71 17.50 -15.19
N GLU A 13 -32.90 18.37 -14.58
CA GLU A 13 -31.67 17.98 -13.88
C GLU A 13 -31.95 16.97 -12.76
N ARG A 14 -33.06 17.12 -12.04
CA ARG A 14 -33.45 16.15 -11.04
C ARG A 14 -33.86 14.82 -11.66
N LYS A 15 -34.58 14.83 -12.78
CA LYS A 15 -35.08 13.65 -13.47
C LYS A 15 -33.95 12.82 -14.05
N GLU A 16 -33.04 13.47 -14.77
CA GLU A 16 -31.85 12.86 -15.36
C GLU A 16 -30.85 12.39 -14.28
N GLY A 17 -30.63 13.22 -13.25
CA GLY A 17 -29.73 12.92 -12.15
C GLY A 17 -30.34 12.11 -11.01
N ASN A 18 -31.56 11.56 -11.17
CA ASN A 18 -32.31 11.03 -10.01
C ASN A 18 -31.58 9.88 -9.33
N ASP A 19 -31.14 8.92 -10.13
CA ASP A 19 -30.49 7.71 -9.67
C ASP A 19 -29.15 8.04 -9.02
N HIS A 20 -28.38 8.94 -9.65
CA HIS A 20 -27.13 9.44 -9.09
C HIS A 20 -27.37 10.09 -7.72
N TYR A 21 -28.32 11.03 -7.60
CA TYR A 21 -28.64 11.69 -6.34
C TYR A 21 -29.02 10.72 -5.21
N HIS A 22 -29.76 9.65 -5.53
CA HIS A 22 -30.15 8.62 -4.56
C HIS A 22 -29.04 7.60 -4.27
N SER A 23 -28.04 7.49 -5.15
CA SER A 23 -26.81 6.72 -4.90
C SER A 23 -25.79 7.49 -4.06
N LEU A 24 -25.86 8.83 -4.04
CA LEU A 24 -25.01 9.66 -3.19
C LEU A 24 -25.18 9.27 -1.72
N GLY A 25 -24.05 9.25 -1.00
CA GLY A 25 -23.99 8.97 0.42
C GLY A 25 -24.63 10.07 1.29
N GLY A 26 -24.01 10.35 2.43
CA GLY A 26 -24.53 11.29 3.43
C GLY A 26 -24.82 12.72 2.93
N GLY A 27 -25.23 13.58 3.86
CA GLY A 27 -25.73 14.93 3.55
C GLY A 27 -24.76 15.84 2.80
N SER A 28 -23.45 15.68 2.97
CA SER A 28 -22.44 16.50 2.28
C SER A 28 -22.47 16.31 0.75
N CYS A 29 -22.51 15.05 0.28
CA CYS A 29 -22.58 14.73 -1.15
C CYS A 29 -23.86 15.27 -1.79
N LYS A 30 -25.00 15.14 -1.11
CA LYS A 30 -26.27 15.70 -1.60
C LYS A 30 -26.26 17.22 -1.66
N ARG A 31 -25.64 17.89 -0.69
CA ARG A 31 -25.44 19.35 -0.72
C ARG A 31 -24.58 19.75 -1.92
N ALA A 32 -23.49 19.05 -2.17
CA ALA A 32 -22.64 19.30 -3.34
C ALA A 32 -23.39 19.12 -4.67
N TRP A 33 -24.23 18.09 -4.77
CA TRP A 33 -25.09 17.88 -5.94
C TRP A 33 -26.02 19.06 -6.18
N TRP A 34 -26.75 19.51 -5.14
CA TRP A 34 -27.62 20.68 -5.27
C TRP A 34 -26.86 21.96 -5.63
N THR A 35 -25.65 22.14 -5.09
CA THR A 35 -24.77 23.27 -5.47
C THR A 35 -24.39 23.20 -6.94
N SER A 36 -24.05 22.02 -7.46
CA SER A 36 -23.76 21.83 -8.89
C SER A 36 -24.97 22.11 -9.77
N THR A 37 -26.15 21.59 -9.41
CA THR A 37 -27.41 21.86 -10.12
C THR A 37 -27.73 23.36 -10.15
N ALA A 38 -27.57 24.05 -9.04
CA ALA A 38 -27.76 25.50 -8.98
C ALA A 38 -26.75 26.25 -9.86
N ALA A 39 -25.47 25.83 -9.87
CA ALA A 39 -24.45 26.43 -10.72
C ALA A 39 -24.77 26.29 -12.21
N LYS A 40 -25.30 25.13 -12.66
CA LYS A 40 -25.75 24.95 -14.05
C LYS A 40 -26.88 25.90 -14.43
N ILE A 41 -27.88 26.05 -13.56
CA ILE A 41 -29.01 26.98 -13.78
C ILE A 41 -28.50 28.41 -13.84
N ASN A 42 -27.64 28.80 -12.90
CA ASN A 42 -27.02 30.11 -12.84
C ASN A 42 -26.22 30.44 -14.11
N GLN A 43 -25.45 29.47 -14.61
CA GLN A 43 -24.67 29.63 -15.83
C GLN A 43 -25.57 29.92 -17.04
N ARG A 44 -26.69 29.19 -17.17
CA ARG A 44 -27.62 29.31 -18.29
C ARG A 44 -28.44 30.60 -18.26
N TYR A 45 -29.01 30.93 -17.10
CA TYR A 45 -29.99 32.01 -16.94
C TYR A 45 -29.40 33.29 -16.32
N ARG A 46 -28.08 33.33 -16.07
CA ARG A 46 -27.38 34.46 -15.43
C ARG A 46 -27.95 34.82 -14.05
N THR A 47 -28.36 33.80 -13.31
CA THR A 47 -28.88 33.91 -11.93
C THR A 47 -27.81 33.58 -10.89
N THR A 48 -28.14 33.73 -9.60
CA THR A 48 -27.21 33.57 -8.46
C THR A 48 -27.78 32.66 -7.36
N TYR A 49 -28.52 31.61 -7.75
CA TYR A 49 -29.08 30.66 -6.82
C TYR A 49 -28.02 29.84 -6.09
N THR A 50 -28.25 29.58 -4.81
CA THR A 50 -27.46 28.64 -4.00
C THR A 50 -28.02 27.23 -4.12
N GLY A 51 -27.20 26.21 -3.85
CA GLY A 51 -27.68 24.82 -3.78
C GLY A 51 -28.81 24.63 -2.77
N ARG A 52 -28.80 25.37 -1.65
CA ARG A 52 -29.89 25.38 -0.69
C ARG A 52 -31.20 25.85 -1.32
N GLN A 53 -31.19 26.98 -2.03
CA GLN A 53 -32.37 27.51 -2.71
C GLN A 53 -32.89 26.56 -3.79
N ALA A 54 -32.01 25.92 -4.56
CA ALA A 54 -32.42 24.92 -5.55
C ALA A 54 -33.09 23.70 -4.90
N SER A 55 -32.52 23.20 -3.80
CA SER A 55 -33.13 22.11 -3.02
C SER A 55 -34.49 22.51 -2.45
N GLU A 56 -34.58 23.64 -1.75
CA GLU A 56 -35.82 24.13 -1.16
C GLU A 56 -36.90 24.35 -2.23
N LYS A 57 -36.52 24.93 -3.38
CA LYS A 57 -37.43 25.12 -4.51
C LYS A 57 -37.97 23.79 -5.03
N PHE A 58 -37.09 22.80 -5.24
CA PHE A 58 -37.49 21.49 -5.74
C PHE A 58 -38.45 20.79 -4.77
N HIS A 59 -38.13 20.74 -3.47
CA HIS A 59 -39.00 20.12 -2.47
C HIS A 59 -40.32 20.87 -2.31
N GLY A 60 -40.31 22.20 -2.48
CA GLY A 60 -41.53 23.01 -2.58
C GLY A 60 -42.44 22.56 -3.73
N ILE A 61 -41.87 22.33 -4.93
CA ILE A 61 -42.62 21.84 -6.08
C ILE A 61 -43.20 20.44 -5.82
N VAL A 62 -42.42 19.53 -5.19
CA VAL A 62 -42.92 18.20 -4.79
C VAL A 62 -44.15 18.34 -3.88
N LYS A 63 -44.09 19.25 -2.90
CA LYS A 63 -45.20 19.52 -1.98
C LYS A 63 -46.41 20.10 -2.72
N ASP A 64 -46.20 21.09 -3.57
CA ASP A 64 -47.23 21.74 -4.38
C ASP A 64 -47.95 20.72 -5.29
N CYS A 65 -47.19 19.82 -5.92
CA CYS A 65 -47.76 18.73 -6.73
C CYS A 65 -48.61 17.78 -5.88
N ARG A 66 -48.16 17.44 -4.67
CA ARG A 66 -48.94 16.59 -3.75
C ARG A 66 -50.24 17.29 -3.30
N LEU A 67 -50.19 18.59 -3.05
CA LEU A 67 -51.39 19.36 -2.70
C LEU A 67 -52.38 19.43 -3.87
N MET A 68 -51.88 19.52 -5.11
CA MET A 68 -52.72 19.47 -6.31
C MET A 68 -53.43 18.12 -6.46
N GLU A 69 -52.72 16.99 -6.24
CA GLU A 69 -53.36 15.66 -6.27
C GLU A 69 -54.50 15.53 -5.25
N LEU A 70 -54.30 16.07 -4.05
CA LEU A 70 -55.34 16.09 -3.01
C LEU A 70 -56.54 16.96 -3.41
N SER A 71 -56.31 18.08 -4.10
CA SER A 71 -57.41 18.90 -4.64
C SER A 71 -58.21 18.15 -5.69
N LEU A 72 -57.56 17.34 -6.53
CA LEU A 72 -58.23 16.55 -7.55
C LEU A 72 -59.03 15.38 -6.96
N SER A 73 -58.67 14.91 -5.77
CA SER A 73 -59.43 13.89 -5.03
C SER A 73 -60.47 14.47 -4.06
N GLU A 74 -60.80 15.77 -4.20
CA GLU A 74 -61.73 16.50 -3.33
C GLU A 74 -61.38 16.44 -1.82
N ASP A 75 -60.10 16.24 -1.50
CA ASP A 75 -59.63 16.24 -0.11
C ASP A 75 -59.52 17.70 0.38
N PRO A 76 -60.07 18.03 1.57
CA PRO A 76 -60.08 19.40 2.09
C PRO A 76 -58.68 19.98 2.37
N ARG A 77 -57.63 19.14 2.41
CA ARG A 77 -56.23 19.58 2.55
C ARG A 77 -55.59 19.94 1.22
N GLY A 78 -56.28 19.67 0.11
CA GLY A 78 -55.85 20.00 -1.23
C GLY A 78 -55.65 21.49 -1.41
N LYS A 79 -54.69 21.86 -2.26
CA LYS A 79 -54.50 23.24 -2.68
C LYS A 79 -54.08 23.32 -4.13
N GLN A 80 -54.81 24.11 -4.91
CA GLN A 80 -54.38 24.55 -6.24
C GLN A 80 -53.27 25.60 -6.09
N THR A 81 -52.12 25.30 -6.70
CA THR A 81 -50.94 26.17 -6.68
C THR A 81 -50.39 26.24 -8.09
N ARG A 82 -49.75 27.36 -8.46
CA ARG A 82 -49.18 27.53 -9.80
C ARG A 82 -48.22 26.40 -10.20
N ASN A 83 -47.35 25.96 -9.28
CA ASN A 83 -46.43 24.86 -9.55
C ASN A 83 -47.16 23.51 -9.59
N GLY A 84 -48.13 23.29 -8.70
CA GLY A 84 -48.92 22.06 -8.65
C GLY A 84 -49.72 21.86 -9.93
N GLU A 85 -50.46 22.87 -10.37
CA GLU A 85 -51.19 22.85 -11.63
C GLU A 85 -50.28 22.50 -12.81
N ARG A 86 -49.13 23.16 -12.90
CA ARG A 86 -48.22 22.99 -14.03
C ARG A 86 -47.49 21.65 -14.05
N TYR A 87 -47.07 21.13 -12.91
CA TYR A 87 -46.11 20.02 -12.86
C TYR A 87 -46.67 18.72 -12.25
N HIS A 88 -47.85 18.71 -11.62
CA HIS A 88 -48.34 17.52 -10.90
C HIS A 88 -48.41 16.27 -11.79
N VAL A 89 -48.87 16.40 -13.05
CA VAL A 89 -48.98 15.28 -14.00
C VAL A 89 -47.63 14.58 -14.21
N GLU A 90 -46.55 15.33 -14.37
CA GLU A 90 -45.20 14.74 -14.53
C GLU A 90 -44.73 14.09 -13.21
N PHE A 91 -45.05 14.71 -12.07
CA PHE A 91 -44.68 14.22 -10.74
C PHE A 91 -45.44 12.95 -10.32
N ARG A 92 -46.57 12.62 -10.97
CA ARG A 92 -47.30 11.35 -10.78
C ARG A 92 -46.45 10.12 -11.10
N SER A 93 -45.56 10.23 -12.09
CA SER A 93 -44.62 9.16 -12.45
C SER A 93 -43.72 8.75 -11.29
N GLY A 94 -43.54 9.62 -10.30
CA GLY A 94 -42.70 9.36 -9.13
C GLY A 94 -41.20 9.35 -9.45
N PHE A 95 -40.76 9.94 -10.58
CA PHE A 95 -39.36 9.99 -10.98
C PHE A 95 -38.42 10.53 -9.88
N TRP A 96 -38.93 11.41 -9.01
CA TRP A 96 -38.17 12.05 -7.93
C TRP A 96 -37.97 11.15 -6.70
N LYS A 97 -38.72 10.03 -6.62
CA LYS A 97 -38.64 9.07 -5.51
C LYS A 97 -37.36 8.26 -5.61
N LYS A 98 -36.96 7.68 -4.46
CA LYS A 98 -35.83 6.76 -4.40
C LYS A 98 -36.14 5.54 -5.27
N PRO A 99 -35.30 5.19 -6.27
CA PRO A 99 -35.47 3.97 -7.02
C PRO A 99 -35.51 2.79 -6.05
N LYS A 100 -36.45 1.85 -6.25
CA LYS A 100 -36.50 0.62 -5.47
C LYS A 100 -35.26 -0.20 -5.82
N LEU A 101 -34.19 -0.01 -5.04
CA LEU A 101 -33.02 -0.87 -5.09
C LEU A 101 -33.49 -2.30 -4.81
N GLN A 102 -33.34 -3.18 -5.79
CA GLN A 102 -33.59 -4.63 -5.70
C GLN A 102 -32.84 -5.29 -4.51
N ARG A 103 -31.86 -4.58 -3.93
CA ARG A 103 -30.98 -4.95 -2.81
C ARG A 103 -31.67 -5.23 -1.46
N GLN A 104 -32.91 -4.81 -1.22
CA GLN A 104 -33.56 -5.03 0.08
C GLN A 104 -34.06 -6.47 0.29
N ARG A 105 -34.23 -7.26 -0.78
CA ARG A 105 -34.61 -8.67 -0.66
C ARG A 105 -33.47 -9.52 -0.10
N SER A 106 -32.24 -9.28 -0.54
CA SER A 106 -31.06 -10.07 -0.11
C SER A 106 -30.64 -9.80 1.33
N GLN A 107 -30.75 -8.56 1.82
CA GLN A 107 -30.41 -8.23 3.22
C GLN A 107 -31.40 -8.83 4.22
N ARG A 108 -32.69 -8.91 3.87
CA ARG A 108 -33.70 -9.55 4.73
C ARG A 108 -33.49 -11.07 4.81
N SER A 109 -33.14 -11.71 3.69
CA SER A 109 -32.79 -13.14 3.66
C SER A 109 -31.53 -13.45 4.48
N GLN A 110 -30.47 -12.65 4.36
CA GLN A 110 -29.25 -12.84 5.16
C GLN A 110 -29.49 -12.64 6.66
N LYS A 111 -30.35 -11.69 7.05
CA LYS A 111 -30.66 -11.45 8.46
C LYS A 111 -31.51 -12.58 9.06
N LEU A 112 -32.45 -13.16 8.29
CA LEU A 112 -33.19 -14.36 8.70
C LEU A 112 -32.32 -15.61 8.76
N GLN A 113 -31.32 -15.73 7.88
CA GLN A 113 -30.41 -16.88 7.86
C GLN A 113 -29.42 -16.85 9.03
N ARG A 114 -28.91 -15.67 9.42
CA ARG A 114 -28.10 -15.49 10.64
C ARG A 114 -28.86 -15.74 11.93
N GLN A 115 -30.19 -15.56 11.92
CA GLN A 115 -31.02 -15.81 13.10
C GLN A 115 -31.38 -17.29 13.26
N GLN A 116 -31.10 -18.11 12.25
CA GLN A 116 -31.26 -19.57 12.25
C GLN A 116 -29.93 -20.32 12.43
N GLN A 117 -28.80 -19.62 12.58
CA GLN A 117 -27.52 -20.26 12.86
C GLN A 117 -27.39 -20.53 14.36
N ASP A 118 -27.24 -21.81 14.68
CA ASP A 118 -27.11 -22.35 16.03
C ASP A 118 -25.83 -21.80 16.71
N PRO A 119 -25.92 -21.11 17.86
CA PRO A 119 -24.76 -20.50 18.53
C PRO A 119 -23.63 -21.48 18.88
N ASP A 120 -23.93 -22.78 18.92
CA ASP A 120 -22.96 -23.82 19.27
C ASP A 120 -21.90 -24.08 18.17
N GLN A 121 -22.22 -23.78 16.90
CA GLN A 121 -21.29 -23.94 15.77
C GLN A 121 -20.22 -22.82 15.74
N ASP A 122 -20.62 -21.58 16.01
CA ASP A 122 -19.69 -20.44 16.06
C ASP A 122 -18.69 -20.58 17.20
N HIS A 123 -19.11 -21.12 18.36
CA HIS A 123 -18.22 -21.35 19.49
C HIS A 123 -17.18 -22.46 19.20
N LYS A 124 -17.57 -23.51 18.46
CA LYS A 124 -16.65 -24.58 18.02
C LYS A 124 -15.65 -24.09 16.97
N LEU A 125 -16.09 -23.30 16.00
CA LEU A 125 -15.20 -22.76 14.97
C LEU A 125 -14.18 -21.79 15.59
N ARG A 126 -14.63 -20.94 16.51
CA ARG A 126 -13.78 -19.99 17.22
C ARG A 126 -12.78 -20.69 18.13
N SER A 127 -13.18 -21.74 18.85
CA SER A 127 -12.25 -22.52 19.69
C SER A 127 -11.21 -23.27 18.86
N GLN A 128 -11.60 -23.84 17.71
CA GLN A 128 -10.69 -24.51 16.79
C GLN A 128 -9.66 -23.54 16.19
N GLN A 129 -10.10 -22.34 15.79
CA GLN A 129 -9.22 -21.31 15.25
C GLN A 129 -8.22 -20.81 16.31
N GLN A 130 -8.67 -20.64 17.55
CA GLN A 130 -7.81 -20.24 18.65
C GLN A 130 -6.76 -21.32 18.98
N GLN A 131 -7.13 -22.60 18.90
CA GLN A 131 -6.21 -23.71 19.09
C GLN A 131 -5.16 -23.83 17.95
N GLN A 132 -5.55 -23.54 16.70
CA GLN A 132 -4.58 -23.46 15.60
C GLN A 132 -3.58 -22.32 15.81
N GLN A 133 -4.04 -21.15 16.26
CA GLN A 133 -3.16 -20.01 16.53
C GLN A 133 -2.11 -20.36 17.60
N GLN A 134 -2.54 -20.97 18.72
CA GLN A 134 -1.64 -21.39 19.79
C GLN A 134 -0.58 -22.40 19.32
N ARG A 135 -0.94 -23.32 18.42
CA ARG A 135 0.04 -24.25 17.82
C ARG A 135 1.08 -23.53 16.97
N GLN A 136 0.66 -22.54 16.17
CA GLN A 136 1.60 -21.75 15.37
C GLN A 136 2.57 -20.96 16.25
N ASP A 137 2.08 -20.38 17.34
CA ASP A 137 2.92 -19.63 18.27
C ASP A 137 3.92 -20.53 19.00
N GLN A 138 3.52 -21.75 19.39
CA GLN A 138 4.44 -22.75 19.95
C GLN A 138 5.53 -23.18 18.97
N LEU A 139 5.16 -23.44 17.71
CA LEU A 139 6.12 -23.78 16.66
C LEU A 139 7.13 -22.65 16.44
N ARG A 140 6.65 -21.40 16.42
CA ARG A 140 7.50 -20.22 16.26
C ARG A 140 8.47 -20.06 17.43
N SER A 141 8.02 -20.29 18.67
CA SER A 141 8.85 -20.24 19.87
C SER A 141 9.92 -21.35 19.88
N GLN A 142 9.56 -22.59 19.51
CA GLN A 142 10.53 -23.67 19.36
C GLN A 142 11.60 -23.36 18.31
N GLN A 143 11.20 -22.81 17.17
CA GLN A 143 12.13 -22.44 16.11
C GLN A 143 13.10 -21.35 16.57
N GLN A 144 12.62 -20.41 17.39
CA GLN A 144 13.45 -19.35 17.98
C GLN A 144 14.45 -19.91 19.01
N GLN A 145 14.05 -20.91 19.82
CA GLN A 145 14.95 -21.59 20.75
C GLN A 145 16.04 -22.40 20.04
N GLN A 146 15.71 -23.04 18.91
CA GLN A 146 16.71 -23.76 18.10
C GLN A 146 17.75 -22.82 17.49
N GLN A 147 17.32 -21.64 17.01
CA GLN A 147 18.24 -20.62 16.52
C GLN A 147 19.17 -20.10 17.63
N GLN A 148 18.67 -19.93 18.85
CA GLN A 148 19.52 -19.53 19.98
C GLN A 148 20.53 -20.63 20.38
N HIS A 149 20.14 -21.91 20.33
CA HIS A 149 21.08 -23.01 20.58
C HIS A 149 22.16 -23.10 19.50
N GLN A 150 21.82 -22.84 18.22
CA GLN A 150 22.81 -22.76 17.15
C GLN A 150 23.79 -21.58 17.37
N GLN A 151 23.28 -20.40 17.74
CA GLN A 151 24.14 -19.24 18.05
C GLN A 151 25.03 -19.46 19.28
N ASN A 152 24.58 -20.22 20.28
CA ASN A 152 25.39 -20.57 21.45
C ASN A 152 26.35 -21.75 21.21
N SER A 153 26.19 -22.50 20.11
CA SER A 153 27.10 -23.58 19.72
C SER A 153 28.28 -23.10 18.87
N ASP A 154 28.23 -21.85 18.37
CA ASP A 154 29.29 -21.21 17.57
C ASP A 154 30.35 -20.48 18.43
N HIS A 155 30.61 -20.95 19.66
CA HIS A 155 31.81 -20.55 20.39
C HIS A 155 32.93 -21.57 20.11
N PRO A 156 33.90 -21.29 19.22
CA PRO A 156 35.08 -22.13 19.12
C PRO A 156 35.86 -22.00 20.42
N ASP A 157 36.00 -23.12 21.11
CA ASP A 157 36.81 -23.32 22.29
C ASP A 157 38.21 -22.71 22.07
N GLN A 158 38.61 -21.72 22.88
CA GLN A 158 39.87 -20.97 22.67
C GLN A 158 41.10 -21.91 22.63
N ASP A 159 40.99 -23.08 23.26
CA ASP A 159 42.00 -24.13 23.26
C ASP A 159 42.24 -24.78 21.89
N GLN A 160 41.22 -24.83 21.02
CA GLN A 160 41.39 -25.31 19.64
C GLN A 160 42.16 -24.31 18.78
N LYS A 161 41.98 -23.01 19.03
CA LYS A 161 42.70 -21.95 18.32
C LYS A 161 44.17 -21.90 18.72
N LEU A 162 44.47 -22.11 20.01
CA LEU A 162 45.85 -22.22 20.50
C LEU A 162 46.58 -23.43 19.89
N ARG A 163 45.95 -24.61 19.86
CA ARG A 163 46.54 -25.80 19.24
C ARG A 163 46.79 -25.65 17.74
N SER A 164 45.84 -25.05 17.01
CA SER A 164 46.02 -24.79 15.57
C SER A 164 47.14 -23.77 15.29
N LEU A 165 47.37 -22.80 16.18
CA LEU A 165 48.49 -21.85 16.06
C LEU A 165 49.83 -22.50 16.41
N GLU A 166 49.87 -23.41 17.37
CA GLU A 166 51.05 -24.20 17.71
C GLU A 166 51.44 -25.12 16.55
N ASP A 167 50.47 -25.84 15.97
CA ASP A 167 50.71 -26.69 14.81
C ASP A 167 51.20 -25.89 13.58
N GLN A 168 50.64 -24.69 13.37
CA GLN A 168 51.09 -23.80 12.28
C GLN A 168 52.51 -23.28 12.51
N LYS A 169 52.89 -22.98 13.75
CA LYS A 169 54.27 -22.58 14.10
C LYS A 169 55.24 -23.74 13.95
N VAL A 170 54.85 -24.96 14.32
CA VAL A 170 55.69 -26.15 14.15
C VAL A 170 55.98 -26.42 12.67
N VAL A 171 54.97 -26.27 11.80
CA VAL A 171 55.16 -26.41 10.35
C VAL A 171 56.10 -25.33 9.81
N GLN A 172 55.94 -24.06 10.23
CA GLN A 172 56.84 -22.98 9.80
C GLN A 172 58.29 -23.22 10.22
N ILE A 173 58.52 -23.66 11.47
CA ILE A 173 59.86 -23.98 11.98
C ILE A 173 60.48 -25.13 11.20
N PHE A 174 59.69 -26.17 10.87
CA PHE A 174 60.20 -27.30 10.11
C PHE A 174 60.59 -26.91 8.68
N ASP A 175 59.80 -26.06 8.04
CA ASP A 175 60.07 -25.53 6.70
C ASP A 175 61.33 -24.64 6.67
N GLU A 176 61.51 -23.83 7.72
CA GLU A 176 62.68 -22.96 7.87
C GLU A 176 63.96 -23.77 8.14
N LEU A 177 63.86 -24.84 8.94
CA LEU A 177 64.96 -25.77 9.18
C LEU A 177 65.36 -26.52 7.90
N LEU A 178 64.37 -26.94 7.10
CA LEU A 178 64.61 -27.63 5.83
C LEU A 178 65.27 -26.70 4.81
N ARG A 179 64.85 -25.44 4.73
CA ARG A 179 65.50 -24.41 3.91
C ARG A 179 66.93 -24.12 4.37
N SER A 180 67.16 -24.05 5.68
CA SER A 180 68.50 -23.83 6.23
C SER A 180 69.44 -25.00 5.90
N GLN A 181 68.94 -26.25 5.96
CA GLN A 181 69.71 -27.42 5.54
C GLN A 181 70.00 -27.41 4.03
N GLN A 182 69.03 -27.03 3.19
CA GLN A 182 69.25 -26.89 1.74
C GLN A 182 70.29 -25.79 1.43
N GLN A 183 70.22 -24.64 2.11
CA GLN A 183 71.22 -23.57 1.96
C GLN A 183 72.63 -23.98 2.41
N GLN A 184 72.76 -24.88 3.38
CA GLN A 184 74.07 -25.44 3.76
C GLN A 184 74.58 -26.44 2.72
N GLN A 185 73.71 -27.20 2.06
CA GLN A 185 74.10 -28.05 0.94
C GLN A 185 74.48 -27.20 -0.30
N ASP A 186 73.70 -26.16 -0.60
CA ASP A 186 73.97 -25.27 -1.73
C ASP A 186 75.25 -24.45 -1.52
N GLN A 187 75.57 -24.01 -0.29
CA GLN A 187 76.88 -23.39 0.00
C GLN A 187 78.04 -24.38 -0.15
N GLN A 188 77.86 -25.67 0.19
CA GLN A 188 78.88 -26.68 -0.09
C GLN A 188 79.05 -26.96 -1.59
N VAL A 189 77.97 -26.83 -2.38
CA VAL A 189 78.04 -26.95 -3.85
C VAL A 189 78.72 -25.72 -4.45
N VAL A 190 78.40 -24.51 -4.01
CA VAL A 190 79.01 -23.26 -4.50
C VAL A 190 80.52 -23.21 -4.20
N GLN A 191 80.96 -23.66 -3.02
CA GLN A 191 82.40 -23.76 -2.72
C GLN A 191 83.15 -24.77 -3.61
N VAL A 192 82.48 -25.79 -4.15
CA VAL A 192 83.08 -26.71 -5.13
C VAL A 192 83.20 -26.06 -6.51
N PHE A 193 82.32 -25.12 -6.86
CA PHE A 193 82.34 -24.42 -8.16
C PHE A 193 83.21 -23.15 -8.16
N ASP A 194 83.44 -22.49 -7.02
CA ASP A 194 84.34 -21.33 -6.92
C ASP A 194 85.83 -21.74 -7.08
N ASP A 195 86.22 -22.97 -6.72
CA ASP A 195 87.55 -23.53 -7.05
C ASP A 195 87.74 -23.80 -8.56
N GLU A 196 86.65 -23.82 -9.35
CA GLU A 196 86.68 -24.02 -10.80
C GLU A 196 86.55 -22.71 -11.59
N LEU A 197 86.15 -21.59 -10.95
CA LEU A 197 85.88 -20.29 -11.59
C LEU A 197 86.83 -19.14 -11.16
N GLU A 198 87.83 -19.35 -10.30
CA GLU A 198 88.97 -18.43 -10.15
C GLU A 198 90.04 -18.62 -11.25
N ARG A 199 89.68 -19.25 -12.38
CA ARG A 199 90.52 -19.34 -13.58
C ARG A 199 90.26 -18.30 -14.65
N GLU A 200 89.16 -17.53 -14.59
CA GLU A 200 88.84 -16.60 -15.68
C GLU A 200 88.28 -15.25 -15.17
N ASP A 201 89.03 -14.18 -15.46
CA ASP A 201 88.51 -12.84 -15.79
C ASP A 201 88.02 -11.97 -14.60
N SER A 202 88.86 -11.33 -13.79
CA SER A 202 89.82 -10.29 -14.20
C SER A 202 89.31 -9.32 -15.27
N SER A 203 88.11 -8.74 -15.14
CA SER A 203 87.82 -7.50 -15.87
C SER A 203 86.66 -6.69 -15.30
N GLN A 204 86.95 -5.41 -15.05
CA GLN A 204 86.04 -4.27 -15.20
C GLN A 204 84.96 -4.11 -14.11
N ALA A 205 85.28 -3.53 -12.95
CA ALA A 205 85.53 -2.09 -12.73
C ALA A 205 84.32 -1.17 -13.01
N SER A 206 83.46 -1.07 -12.00
CA SER A 206 82.87 0.14 -11.40
C SER A 206 82.93 1.47 -12.19
N GLN A 207 81.77 1.97 -12.63
CA GLN A 207 81.45 3.39 -12.86
C GLN A 207 79.98 3.62 -12.46
N SER A 208 79.73 4.30 -11.34
CA SER A 208 79.37 5.74 -11.23
C SER A 208 77.89 6.03 -11.51
N SER A 209 77.09 6.36 -10.48
CA SER A 209 76.71 7.74 -10.09
C SER A 209 75.47 8.26 -10.85
N LEU A 210 74.29 8.31 -10.21
CA LEU A 210 73.72 9.43 -9.41
C LEU A 210 72.95 10.50 -10.23
N ALA A 211 71.63 10.52 -9.98
CA ALA A 211 70.68 11.65 -9.89
C ALA A 211 70.26 12.45 -11.15
N ILE A 212 68.94 12.67 -11.30
CA ILE A 212 68.19 13.94 -11.08
C ILE A 212 66.76 13.81 -11.68
N TRP A 213 65.78 14.37 -10.96
CA TRP A 213 64.33 14.40 -11.24
C TRP A 213 63.87 15.68 -11.98
N GLU A 214 62.66 15.62 -12.60
CA GLU A 214 61.69 16.71 -12.93
C GLU A 214 62.02 17.66 -14.12
N ILE A 215 61.14 18.15 -15.02
CA ILE A 215 59.67 18.29 -15.16
C ILE A 215 59.27 18.63 -16.64
N ASP A 216 58.03 18.25 -17.01
CA ASP A 216 57.02 18.57 -18.07
C ASP A 216 57.23 19.39 -19.40
N ASP A 217 56.40 18.95 -20.38
CA ASP A 217 55.76 19.55 -21.58
C ASP A 217 55.95 21.05 -21.94
N ASP A 218 56.40 21.34 -23.18
CA ASP A 218 55.64 21.76 -24.39
C ASP A 218 56.64 22.04 -25.55
#